data_AF-A0A377W5X0-F1
#
_entry.id   AF-A0A377W5X0-F1
#
_cell.length_a   1.000
_cell.length_b   1.000
_cell.length_c   1.000
_cell.angle_alpha   90.00
_cell.angle_beta   90.00
_cell.angle_gamma   90.00
#
_symmetry.space_group_name_H-M   'P 1'
#
loop_
_entity.id
_entity.type
_entity.pdbx_description
1 polymer ?
#
loop_
_entity_poly.entity_id
_entity_poly.type
_entity_poly.pdbx_seq_one_letter_code
_entity_poly.pdbx_strand_id
1 'polypeptide(L)'
;MWLFFLLALGNWFGAETGYVSGWGAYWLGMNYPIRFVLFGGALLALCYGAQSLLRQRQLFTVSKAMGLTYLFIALWIMSIFGNYDADSWYQVSQARLLPWGLLFAVAAGVCIFISLKTDDGMLRGFGLTFLAINLYTRFLEFFWNGMHKVLFFLILAVSLAVIGRYAERIWHAGNVKP
;
A
#
# COMPACT_ATOMS: atom_id res chain seq x y z
N MET A 1 -23.48 2.47 -4.89
CA MET A 1 -23.58 1.32 -5.83
C MET A 1 -22.26 1.01 -6.51
N TRP A 2 -21.58 1.96 -7.17
CA TRP A 2 -20.28 1.71 -7.85
C TRP A 2 -19.16 1.19 -6.94
N LEU A 3 -19.03 1.72 -5.72
CA LEU A 3 -18.05 1.24 -4.74
C LEU A 3 -18.30 -0.23 -4.34
N PHE A 4 -19.57 -0.63 -4.17
CA PHE A 4 -19.93 -2.02 -3.90
C PHE A 4 -19.62 -2.94 -5.09
N PHE A 5 -19.75 -2.44 -6.32
CA PHE A 5 -19.33 -3.18 -7.50
C PHE A 5 -17.81 -3.42 -7.50
N LEU A 6 -17.00 -2.40 -7.21
CA LEU A 6 -15.54 -2.56 -7.12
C LEU A 6 -15.12 -3.48 -5.97
N LEU A 7 -15.80 -3.40 -4.82
CA LEU A 7 -15.59 -4.31 -3.70
C LEU A 7 -15.95 -5.75 -4.07
N ALA A 8 -17.11 -5.95 -4.71
CA ALA A 8 -17.54 -7.27 -5.18
C ALA A 8 -16.60 -7.82 -6.24
N LEU A 9 -16.04 -6.97 -7.12
CA LEU A 9 -15.08 -7.37 -8.15
C LEU A 9 -13.72 -7.73 -7.53
N GLY A 10 -13.25 -6.98 -6.54
CA GLY A 10 -12.06 -7.34 -5.77
C GLY A 10 -12.26 -8.64 -4.97
N ASN A 11 -13.44 -8.82 -4.39
CA ASN A 11 -13.80 -10.04 -3.66
C ASN A 11 -13.94 -11.25 -4.58
N TRP A 12 -14.53 -11.07 -5.78
CA TRP A 12 -14.59 -12.08 -6.82
C TRP A 12 -13.19 -12.45 -7.30
N PHE A 13 -12.33 -11.47 -7.59
CA PHE A 13 -10.96 -11.75 -8.03
C PHE A 13 -10.17 -12.48 -6.93
N GLY A 14 -10.35 -12.10 -5.67
CA GLY A 14 -9.81 -12.85 -4.54
C GLY A 14 -10.35 -14.27 -4.47
N ALA A 15 -11.67 -14.44 -4.45
CA ALA A 15 -12.30 -15.75 -4.38
C ALA A 15 -11.89 -16.65 -5.55
N GLU A 16 -11.91 -16.15 -6.78
CA GLU A 16 -11.53 -16.90 -7.97
C GLU A 16 -10.05 -17.28 -7.94
N THR A 17 -9.15 -16.35 -7.60
CA THR A 17 -7.72 -16.65 -7.52
C THR A 17 -7.37 -17.58 -6.36
N GLY A 18 -8.13 -17.58 -5.27
CA GLY A 18 -7.99 -18.53 -4.16
C GLY A 18 -8.62 -19.89 -4.44
N TYR A 19 -9.76 -19.93 -5.12
CA TYR A 19 -10.47 -21.16 -5.46
C TYR A 19 -9.75 -21.92 -6.59
N VAL A 20 -9.31 -21.21 -7.63
CA VAL A 20 -8.56 -21.77 -8.76
C VAL A 20 -7.14 -22.19 -8.36
N SER A 21 -6.56 -21.60 -7.30
CA SER A 21 -5.30 -22.08 -6.73
C SER A 21 -5.48 -23.15 -5.64
N GLY A 22 -6.72 -23.58 -5.38
CA GLY A 22 -7.04 -24.62 -4.41
C GLY A 22 -6.63 -24.26 -2.97
N TRP A 23 -6.62 -22.97 -2.63
CA TRP A 23 -6.02 -22.44 -1.38
C TRP A 23 -4.52 -22.69 -1.21
N GLY A 24 -3.85 -23.20 -2.25
CA GLY A 24 -2.40 -23.41 -2.31
C GLY A 24 -1.70 -22.48 -3.31
N ALA A 25 -0.37 -22.52 -3.31
CA ALA A 25 0.51 -21.71 -4.17
C ALA A 25 0.50 -22.08 -5.67
N TYR A 26 -0.42 -22.96 -6.11
CA TYR A 26 -0.39 -23.60 -7.43
C TYR A 26 -1.09 -22.81 -8.54
N TRP A 27 -0.94 -21.49 -8.55
CA TRP A 27 -1.07 -20.71 -9.78
C TRP A 27 0.31 -20.13 -10.09
N LEU A 28 1.04 -20.81 -10.98
CA LEU A 28 2.35 -20.38 -11.52
C LEU A 28 3.49 -20.15 -10.48
N GLY A 29 3.37 -20.65 -9.25
CA GLY A 29 4.36 -20.39 -8.19
C GLY A 29 4.37 -18.93 -7.69
N MET A 30 3.28 -18.19 -7.93
CA MET A 30 3.10 -16.80 -7.51
C MET A 30 2.20 -16.72 -6.29
N ASN A 31 2.69 -16.09 -5.21
CA ASN A 31 1.92 -15.84 -4.00
C ASN A 31 0.75 -14.89 -4.24
N TYR A 32 -0.29 -15.04 -3.41
CA TYR A 32 -1.51 -14.22 -3.38
C TYR A 32 -1.27 -12.70 -3.49
N PRO A 33 -0.27 -12.11 -2.82
CA PRO A 33 -0.01 -10.67 -2.88
C PRO A 33 0.40 -10.19 -4.28
N ILE A 34 1.16 -10.98 -5.06
CA ILE A 34 1.60 -10.57 -6.41
C ILE A 34 0.41 -10.45 -7.36
N ARG A 35 -0.55 -11.38 -7.25
CA ARG A 35 -1.78 -11.34 -8.06
C ARG A 35 -2.58 -10.08 -7.78
N PHE A 36 -2.67 -9.68 -6.52
CA PHE A 36 -3.35 -8.45 -6.12
C PHE A 36 -2.60 -7.17 -6.51
N VAL A 37 -1.27 -7.19 -6.58
CA VAL A 37 -0.49 -6.06 -7.12
C VAL A 37 -0.75 -5.88 -8.61
N LEU A 38 -0.72 -6.96 -9.39
CA LEU A 38 -1.03 -6.93 -10.82
C LEU A 38 -2.48 -6.49 -11.06
N PHE A 39 -3.42 -6.99 -10.26
CA PHE A 39 -4.82 -6.60 -10.32
C PHE A 39 -5.02 -5.13 -9.96
N GLY A 40 -4.44 -4.64 -8.86
CA GLY A 40 -4.50 -3.24 -8.46
C GLY A 40 -3.90 -2.31 -9.53
N GLY A 41 -2.78 -2.72 -10.14
CA GLY A 41 -2.13 -2.00 -11.23
C GLY A 41 -2.97 -1.97 -12.51
N ALA A 42 -3.53 -3.11 -12.90
CA ALA A 42 -4.44 -3.21 -14.04
C ALA A 42 -5.70 -2.39 -13.84
N LEU A 43 -6.27 -2.39 -12.63
CA LEU A 43 -7.45 -1.60 -12.29
C LEU A 43 -7.14 -0.09 -12.33
N LEU A 44 -5.96 0.32 -11.86
CA LEU A 44 -5.46 1.70 -12.02
C LEU A 44 -5.27 2.09 -13.49
N ALA A 45 -4.64 1.22 -14.28
CA ALA A 45 -4.43 1.45 -15.71
C ALA A 45 -5.76 1.57 -16.48
N LEU A 46 -6.73 0.69 -16.18
CA LEU A 46 -8.09 0.76 -16.72
C LEU A 46 -8.81 2.04 -16.28
N CYS A 47 -8.63 2.49 -15.04
CA CYS A 47 -9.20 3.75 -14.57
C CYS A 47 -8.65 4.96 -15.33
N TYR A 48 -7.35 4.98 -15.61
CA TYR A 48 -6.71 6.03 -16.42
C TYR A 48 -7.09 5.92 -17.91
N GLY A 49 -7.20 4.72 -18.46
CA GLY A 49 -7.65 4.50 -19.85
C GLY A 49 -9.11 4.90 -20.07
N ALA A 50 -9.98 4.62 -19.11
CA ALA A 50 -11.39 4.99 -19.13
C ALA A 50 -11.67 6.36 -18.48
N GLN A 51 -10.64 7.19 -18.29
CA GLN A 51 -10.73 8.47 -17.58
C GLN A 51 -11.79 9.40 -18.17
N SER A 52 -11.93 9.47 -19.49
CA SER A 52 -12.95 10.29 -20.16
C SER A 52 -14.37 9.92 -19.71
N LEU A 53 -14.69 8.63 -19.70
CA LEU A 53 -16.02 8.12 -19.38
C LEU A 53 -16.30 8.19 -17.87
N LEU A 54 -15.30 7.88 -17.04
CA LEU A 54 -15.43 7.93 -15.58
C LEU A 54 -15.48 9.36 -15.03
N ARG A 55 -14.81 10.31 -15.69
CA ARG A 55 -14.83 11.73 -15.30
C ARG A 55 -16.18 12.36 -15.64
N GLN A 56 -16.79 11.98 -16.76
CA GLN A 56 -18.17 12.38 -17.08
C GLN A 56 -19.19 11.89 -16.03
N ARG A 57 -18.94 10.73 -15.42
CA ARG A 57 -19.85 10.12 -14.43
C ARG A 57 -19.48 10.43 -12.97
N GLN A 58 -18.48 11.29 -12.70
CA GLN A 58 -17.95 11.57 -11.36
C GLN A 58 -17.45 10.33 -10.60
N LEU A 59 -17.19 9.21 -11.30
CA LEU A 59 -16.74 7.95 -10.70
C LEU A 59 -15.21 7.83 -10.64
N PHE A 60 -14.49 8.72 -11.32
CA PHE A 60 -13.03 8.67 -11.44
C PHE A 60 -12.32 8.67 -10.07
N THR A 61 -12.72 9.55 -9.16
CA THR A 61 -12.11 9.66 -7.82
C THR A 61 -12.27 8.37 -7.01
N VAL A 62 -13.47 7.78 -7.04
CA VAL A 62 -13.79 6.54 -6.30
C VAL A 62 -13.02 5.35 -6.88
N SER A 63 -13.04 5.17 -8.21
CA SER A 63 -12.34 4.05 -8.85
C SER A 63 -10.83 4.13 -8.66
N LYS A 64 -10.28 5.35 -8.73
CA LYS A 64 -8.85 5.59 -8.52
C LYS A 64 -8.43 5.37 -7.07
N ALA A 65 -9.22 5.81 -6.10
CA ALA A 65 -8.98 5.53 -4.68
C ALA A 65 -8.98 4.02 -4.40
N MET A 66 -9.96 3.29 -4.95
CA MET A 66 -10.04 1.83 -4.82
C MET A 66 -8.83 1.12 -5.46
N GLY A 67 -8.45 1.50 -6.69
CA GLY A 67 -7.28 0.92 -7.36
C GLY A 67 -5.97 1.17 -6.61
N LEU A 68 -5.75 2.39 -6.12
CA LEU A 68 -4.60 2.72 -5.27
C LEU A 68 -4.62 1.91 -3.97
N THR A 69 -5.77 1.80 -3.32
CA THR A 69 -5.92 1.04 -2.08
C THR A 69 -5.57 -0.43 -2.28
N TYR A 70 -6.11 -1.07 -3.33
CA TYR A 70 -5.77 -2.45 -3.64
C TYR A 70 -4.29 -2.64 -3.97
N LEU A 71 -3.70 -1.77 -4.79
CA LEU A 71 -2.29 -1.85 -5.16
C LEU A 71 -1.37 -1.69 -3.94
N PHE A 72 -1.63 -0.70 -3.10
CA PHE A 72 -0.79 -0.40 -1.95
C PHE A 72 -0.94 -1.41 -0.81
N ILE A 73 -2.16 -1.87 -0.51
CA ILE A 73 -2.37 -2.95 0.47
C ILE A 73 -1.68 -4.24 0.00
N ALA A 74 -1.81 -4.58 -1.28
CA ALA A 74 -1.18 -5.77 -1.84
C ALA A 74 0.33 -5.72 -1.75
N LEU A 75 0.94 -4.59 -2.13
CA LEU A 75 2.38 -4.43 -2.00
C LEU A 75 2.83 -4.37 -0.53
N TRP A 76 2.02 -3.82 0.37
CA TRP A 76 2.32 -3.80 1.81
C TRP A 76 2.36 -5.21 2.39
N ILE A 77 1.35 -6.04 2.12
CA ILE A 77 1.31 -7.45 2.50
C ILE A 77 2.50 -8.18 1.88
N MET A 78 2.81 -7.93 0.60
CA MET A 78 3.98 -8.51 -0.06
C MET A 78 5.31 -8.09 0.60
N SER A 79 5.40 -6.86 1.10
CA SER A 79 6.60 -6.43 1.83
C SER A 79 6.79 -7.23 3.13
N ILE A 80 5.71 -7.65 3.79
CA ILE A 80 5.75 -8.40 5.06
C ILE A 80 6.03 -9.88 4.81
N PHE A 81 5.32 -10.50 3.87
CA PHE A 81 5.36 -11.95 3.66
C PHE A 81 6.32 -12.38 2.54
N GLY A 82 6.63 -11.50 1.59
CA GLY A 82 7.42 -11.81 0.39
C GLY A 82 6.71 -12.79 -0.54
N ASN A 83 7.50 -13.46 -1.38
CA ASN A 83 7.05 -14.55 -2.26
C ASN A 83 7.46 -15.93 -1.69
N TYR A 84 7.26 -16.16 -0.39
CA TYR A 84 7.60 -17.42 0.29
C TYR A 84 6.33 -18.18 0.71
N ASP A 85 6.37 -19.51 0.64
CA ASP A 85 5.28 -20.38 1.08
C ASP A 85 5.09 -20.32 2.61
N ALA A 86 3.84 -20.42 3.06
CA ALA A 86 3.43 -20.32 4.47
C ALA A 86 4.19 -21.28 5.40
N ASP A 87 4.57 -22.47 4.90
CA ASP A 87 5.30 -23.49 5.67
C ASP A 87 6.79 -23.15 5.88
N SER A 88 7.36 -22.31 5.02
CA SER A 88 8.79 -21.94 5.06
C SER A 88 9.03 -20.56 5.68
N TRP A 89 7.98 -19.75 5.85
CA TRP A 89 8.05 -18.35 6.27
C TRP A 89 8.77 -18.15 7.62
N TYR A 90 8.58 -19.06 8.58
CA TYR A 90 9.22 -18.99 9.91
C TYR A 90 10.75 -19.10 9.87
N GLN A 91 11.33 -19.67 8.80
CA GLN A 91 12.78 -19.86 8.67
C GLN A 91 13.45 -18.84 7.75
N VAL A 92 12.68 -17.95 7.11
CA VAL A 92 13.24 -16.95 6.18
C VAL A 92 13.81 -15.78 6.97
N SER A 93 15.11 -15.56 6.84
CA SER A 93 15.79 -14.41 7.43
C SER A 93 15.19 -13.09 6.92
N GLN A 94 14.90 -12.17 7.84
CA GLN A 94 14.31 -10.84 7.58
C GLN A 94 15.06 -10.05 6.49
N ALA A 95 16.36 -10.30 6.29
CA ALA A 95 17.16 -9.69 5.23
C ALA A 95 16.69 -10.07 3.81
N ARG A 96 16.04 -11.22 3.61
CA ARG A 96 15.49 -11.62 2.29
C ARG A 96 14.15 -10.95 1.96
N LEU A 97 13.51 -10.31 2.94
CA LEU A 97 12.30 -9.52 2.74
C LEU A 97 12.61 -8.05 2.36
N LEU A 98 13.87 -7.62 2.53
CA LEU A 98 14.33 -6.27 2.16
C LEU A 98 14.09 -5.90 0.68
N PRO A 99 14.35 -6.77 -0.31
CA PRO A 99 14.10 -6.42 -1.72
C PRO A 99 12.62 -6.09 -1.99
N TRP A 100 11.70 -6.79 -1.32
CA TRP A 100 10.26 -6.56 -1.46
C TRP A 100 9.82 -5.26 -0.79
N GLY A 101 10.39 -4.94 0.38
CA GLY A 101 10.20 -3.64 1.02
C GLY A 101 10.79 -2.48 0.21
N LEU A 102 11.95 -2.66 -0.42
CA LEU A 102 12.54 -1.68 -1.33
C LEU A 102 11.67 -1.49 -2.58
N LEU A 103 11.17 -2.56 -3.19
CA LEU A 103 10.23 -2.49 -4.31
C LEU A 103 9.00 -1.65 -3.95
N PHE A 104 8.44 -1.88 -2.75
CA PHE A 104 7.33 -1.08 -2.26
C PHE A 104 7.71 0.39 -2.06
N ALA A 105 8.86 0.67 -1.44
CA ALA A 105 9.33 2.04 -1.24
C ALA A 105 9.57 2.77 -2.57
N VAL A 106 10.13 2.08 -3.57
CA VAL A 106 10.28 2.59 -4.94
C VAL A 106 8.93 2.85 -5.58
N ALA A 107 7.98 1.92 -5.48
CA ALA A 107 6.62 2.10 -6.03
C ALA A 107 5.88 3.30 -5.39
N ALA A 108 6.00 3.45 -4.07
CA ALA A 108 5.48 4.59 -3.33
C ALA A 108 6.18 5.90 -3.76
N GLY A 109 7.50 5.89 -3.90
CA GLY A 109 8.29 7.02 -4.37
C GLY A 109 7.93 7.46 -5.80
N VAL A 110 7.74 6.51 -6.71
CA VAL A 110 7.25 6.78 -8.07
C VAL A 110 5.85 7.39 -8.04
N CYS A 111 4.93 6.88 -7.18
CA CYS A 111 3.61 7.48 -7.02
C CYS A 111 3.69 8.93 -6.49
N ILE A 112 4.56 9.22 -5.53
CA ILE A 112 4.80 10.58 -5.03
C ILE A 112 5.38 11.46 -6.14
N PHE A 113 6.34 10.95 -6.92
CA PHE A 113 6.94 11.71 -8.01
C PHE A 113 5.92 12.05 -9.11
N ILE A 114 5.11 11.09 -9.52
CA ILE A 114 4.02 11.30 -10.47
C ILE A 114 2.98 12.28 -9.89
N SER A 115 2.65 12.14 -8.60
CA SER A 115 1.73 13.06 -7.91
C SER A 115 2.20 14.51 -7.98
N LEU A 116 3.48 14.78 -7.73
CA LEU A 116 4.04 16.13 -7.80
C LEU A 116 3.96 16.71 -9.21
N LYS A 117 4.14 15.87 -10.24
CA LYS A 117 4.03 16.31 -11.64
C LYS A 117 2.57 16.54 -12.10
N THR A 118 1.62 15.84 -11.48
CA THR A 118 0.19 15.88 -11.86
C THR A 118 -0.65 16.75 -10.93
N ASP A 119 -0.01 17.36 -9.91
CA ASP A 119 -0.63 18.04 -8.76
C ASP A 119 -1.79 17.26 -8.12
N ASP A 120 -1.66 15.94 -8.11
CA ASP A 120 -2.73 15.05 -7.63
C ASP A 120 -2.55 14.76 -6.15
N GLY A 121 -3.30 15.49 -5.31
CA GLY A 121 -3.26 15.35 -3.86
C GLY A 121 -3.60 13.94 -3.35
N MET A 122 -4.38 13.16 -4.11
CA MET A 122 -4.75 11.80 -3.71
C MET A 122 -3.59 10.82 -3.88
N LEU A 123 -2.85 10.86 -5.01
CA LEU A 123 -1.63 10.04 -5.13
C LEU A 123 -0.60 10.44 -4.07
N ARG A 124 -0.49 11.74 -3.75
CA ARG A 124 0.45 12.22 -2.74
C ARG A 124 0.12 11.62 -1.37
N GLY A 125 -1.14 11.69 -0.99
CA GLY A 125 -1.64 11.17 0.29
C GLY A 125 -1.43 9.66 0.41
N PHE A 126 -1.80 8.90 -0.63
CA PHE A 126 -1.58 7.45 -0.65
C PHE A 126 -0.09 7.12 -0.59
N GLY A 127 0.73 7.72 -1.46
CA GLY A 127 2.17 7.45 -1.52
C GLY A 127 2.89 7.75 -0.20
N LEU A 128 2.64 8.92 0.40
CA LEU A 128 3.25 9.29 1.69
C LEU A 128 2.78 8.40 2.84
N THR A 129 1.48 8.12 2.92
CA THR A 129 0.91 7.30 4.02
C THR A 129 1.45 5.88 3.95
N PHE A 130 1.40 5.27 2.78
CA PHE A 130 1.86 3.90 2.61
C PHE A 130 3.37 3.77 2.76
N LEU A 131 4.16 4.74 2.28
CA LEU A 131 5.60 4.81 2.54
C LEU A 131 5.89 4.86 4.05
N ALA A 132 5.16 5.69 4.81
CA ALA A 132 5.29 5.75 6.26
C ALA A 132 4.94 4.41 6.92
N ILE A 133 3.81 3.79 6.53
CA ILE A 133 3.40 2.47 7.04
C ILE A 133 4.52 1.44 6.81
N ASN A 134 5.12 1.40 5.62
CA ASN A 134 6.19 0.44 5.32
C ASN A 134 7.46 0.72 6.11
N LEU A 135 7.86 1.98 6.26
CA LEU A 135 8.99 2.35 7.10
C LEU A 135 8.76 1.94 8.56
N TYR A 136 7.57 2.17 9.10
CA TYR A 136 7.20 1.73 10.46
C TYR A 136 7.14 0.21 10.58
N THR A 137 6.64 -0.49 9.55
CA THR A 137 6.63 -1.95 9.50
C THR A 137 8.06 -2.49 9.56
N ARG A 138 9.00 -1.91 8.80
CA ARG A 138 10.41 -2.27 8.84
C ARG A 138 11.07 -1.92 10.18
N PHE A 139 10.71 -0.77 10.77
CA PHE A 139 11.19 -0.38 12.09
C PHE A 139 10.79 -1.41 13.15
N LEU A 140 9.52 -1.85 13.17
CA LEU A 140 9.06 -2.93 14.01
C LEU A 140 9.84 -4.22 13.74
N GLU A 141 9.97 -4.63 12.47
CA GLU A 141 10.60 -5.89 12.11
C GLU A 141 12.07 -6.00 12.55
N PHE A 142 12.86 -4.94 12.34
CA PHE A 142 14.29 -4.94 12.69
C PHE A 142 14.55 -4.66 14.18
N PHE A 143 13.83 -3.71 14.78
CA PHE A 143 14.16 -3.23 16.13
C PHE A 143 13.40 -3.94 17.25
N TRP A 144 12.34 -4.71 16.95
CA TRP A 144 11.54 -5.39 17.97
C TRP A 144 12.35 -6.38 18.82
N ASN A 145 13.19 -7.22 18.20
CA ASN A 145 14.02 -8.19 18.91
C ASN A 145 15.41 -7.65 19.28
N GLY A 146 15.88 -6.60 18.60
CA GLY A 146 17.26 -6.09 18.76
C GLY A 146 17.42 -4.93 19.75
N MET A 147 16.33 -4.28 20.19
CA MET A 147 16.40 -3.07 21.03
C MET A 147 15.70 -3.27 22.38
N HIS A 148 16.17 -2.54 23.39
CA HIS A 148 15.49 -2.47 24.69
C HIS A 148 14.08 -1.89 24.51
N LYS A 149 13.05 -2.58 25.01
CA LYS A 149 11.62 -2.24 24.78
C LYS A 149 11.29 -0.78 25.12
N VAL A 150 11.90 -0.24 26.17
CA VAL A 150 11.73 1.16 26.59
C VAL A 150 12.21 2.13 25.50
N LEU A 151 13.40 1.93 24.94
CA LEU A 151 13.94 2.77 23.86
C LEU A 151 13.08 2.65 22.60
N PHE A 152 12.66 1.43 22.29
CA PHE A 152 11.78 1.15 21.16
C PHE A 152 10.49 1.98 21.22
N PHE A 153 9.76 1.91 22.35
CA PHE A 153 8.52 2.68 22.53
C PHE A 153 8.76 4.19 22.62
N LEU A 154 9.88 4.63 23.19
CA LEU A 154 10.22 6.05 23.27
C LEU A 154 10.44 6.64 21.86
N ILE A 155 11.24 5.96 21.02
CA ILE A 155 11.47 6.39 19.63
C ILE A 155 10.15 6.43 18.86
N LEU A 156 9.32 5.40 18.99
CA LEU A 156 8.01 5.32 18.35
C LEU A 156 7.07 6.46 18.80
N ALA A 157 7.04 6.76 20.10
CA ALA A 157 6.22 7.84 20.65
C ALA A 157 6.70 9.21 20.16
N VAL A 158 8.01 9.45 20.17
CA VAL A 158 8.61 10.70 19.68
C VAL A 158 8.36 10.88 18.18
N SER A 159 8.54 9.84 17.36
CA SER A 159 8.32 9.93 15.92
C SER A 159 6.87 10.25 15.59
N LEU A 160 5.91 9.60 16.25
CA LEU A 160 4.48 9.88 16.09
C LEU A 160 4.11 11.29 16.56
N ALA A 161 4.63 11.73 17.71
CA ALA A 161 4.38 13.06 18.24
C ALA A 161 4.92 14.16 17.30
N VAL A 162 6.11 13.95 16.73
CA VAL A 162 6.71 14.88 15.76
C VAL A 162 5.86 14.97 14.51
N ILE A 163 5.50 13.83 13.89
CA ILE A 163 4.67 13.81 12.69
C ILE A 163 3.30 14.47 12.95
N GLY A 164 2.67 14.17 14.09
CA GLY A 164 1.41 14.78 14.51
C GLY A 164 1.50 16.30 14.63
N ARG A 165 2.54 16.82 15.29
CA ARG A 165 2.78 18.27 15.41
C ARG A 165 3.03 18.94 14.06
N TYR A 166 3.76 18.27 13.15
CA TYR A 166 3.95 18.80 11.79
C TYR A 166 2.63 18.86 11.02
N ALA A 167 1.79 17.82 11.13
CA ALA A 167 0.47 17.80 10.51
C ALA A 167 -0.44 18.91 11.06
N GLU A 168 -0.48 19.11 12.39
CA GLU A 168 -1.21 20.21 13.03
C GLU A 168 -0.70 21.57 12.55
N ARG A 169 0.61 21.77 12.45
CA ARG A 169 1.20 23.04 12.01
C ARG A 169 0.80 23.37 10.56
N ILE A 170 0.78 22.38 9.68
CA ILE A 170 0.32 22.56 8.29
C ILE A 170 -1.18 22.89 8.26
N TRP A 171 -1.98 22.22 9.09
CA TRP A 171 -3.42 22.47 9.21
C TRP A 171 -3.71 23.90 9.70
N HIS A 172 -3.00 24.37 10.71
CA HIS A 172 -3.15 25.73 11.23
C HIS A 172 -2.66 26.79 10.25
N ALA A 173 -1.58 26.54 9.50
CA ALA A 173 -1.09 27.46 8.47
C ALA A 173 -2.09 27.63 7.31
N GLY A 174 -2.86 26.59 6.97
CA GLY A 174 -3.93 26.67 5.96
C GLY A 174 -5.21 27.37 6.43
N ASN A 175 -5.39 27.55 7.74
CA ASN A 175 -6.56 28.21 8.34
C ASN A 175 -6.38 29.71 8.60
N VAL A 176 -5.19 30.26 8.32
CA VAL A 176 -4.99 31.71 8.26
C VAL A 176 -5.55 32.19 6.92
N LYS A 177 -6.85 32.50 6.88
CA LYS A 177 -7.43 33.31 5.79
C LYS A 177 -6.78 34.71 5.83
N PRO A 178 -6.54 35.35 4.67
CA PRO A 178 -6.10 36.74 4.61
C PRO A 178 -7.14 37.68 5.25
#